data_AF-A0A661X7S8-F1
#
_entry.id   AF-A0A661X7S8-F1
#
_cell.length_a   1.000
_cell.length_b   1.000
_cell.length_c   1.000
_cell.angle_alpha   90.00
_cell.angle_beta   90.00
_cell.angle_gamma   90.00
#
_symmetry.space_group_name_H-M   'P 1'
#
loop_
_entity.id
_entity.type
_entity.pdbx_description
1 polymer ?
#
loop_
_entity_poly.entity_id
_entity_poly.type
_entity_poly.pdbx_seq_one_letter_code
_entity_poly.pdbx_strand_id
1 'polypeptide(L)' 'EQVLRAALEIGPKRIFVLGANIKQAAQLLNDPRIEIFNDHQTLARALKELLKPDDLLFIKGSRGAQMEKILNFL' A
#
# COMPACT_ATOMS: atom_id res chain seq x y z
N GLU A 1 -7.01 -1.57 11.24
CA GLU A 1 -8.24 -1.98 10.54
C GLU A 1 -9.05 -0.81 10.02
N GLN A 2 -9.50 0.13 10.88
CA GLN A 2 -10.33 1.28 10.47
C GLN A 2 -9.78 2.07 9.28
N VAL A 3 -8.47 2.34 9.24
CA VAL A 3 -7.83 3.03 8.10
C VAL A 3 -8.00 2.27 6.79
N LEU A 4 -7.89 0.93 6.80
CA LEU A 4 -8.09 0.13 5.59
C LEU A 4 -9.55 0.09 5.19
N ARG A 5 -10.49 0.01 6.15
CA ARG A 5 -11.92 0.10 5.86
C ARG A 5 -12.28 1.44 5.19
N ALA A 6 -11.84 2.55 5.77
CA ALA A 6 -12.03 3.88 5.19
C ALA A 6 -11.37 3.99 3.80
N ALA A 7 -10.18 3.42 3.61
CA ALA A 7 -9.54 3.40 2.30
C ALA A 7 -10.35 2.59 1.27
N LEU A 8 -10.93 1.45 1.65
CA LEU A 8 -11.77 0.64 0.76
C LEU A 8 -13.06 1.37 0.35
N GLU A 9 -13.62 2.22 1.22
CA GLU A 9 -14.81 3.05 0.94
C GLU A 9 -14.53 4.15 -0.09
N ILE A 10 -13.30 4.68 -0.14
CA ILE A 10 -12.86 5.63 -1.19
C ILE A 10 -12.86 4.96 -2.58
N GLY A 11 -12.85 3.62 -2.63
CA GLY A 11 -12.90 2.85 -3.87
C GLY A 11 -11.60 2.83 -4.69
N PRO A 12 -10.39 2.74 -4.10
CA PRO A 12 -9.17 2.58 -4.87
C PRO A 12 -9.17 1.24 -5.61
N LYS A 13 -8.52 1.21 -6.78
CA LYS A 13 -8.36 0.00 -7.59
C LYS A 13 -7.53 -1.08 -6.89
N ARG A 14 -6.53 -0.65 -6.11
CA ARG A 14 -5.60 -1.47 -5.33
C ARG A 14 -5.20 -0.73 -4.06
N ILE A 15 -4.94 -1.48 -2.99
CA ILE A 15 -4.36 -0.99 -1.74
C ILE A 15 -3.12 -1.82 -1.45
N PHE A 16 -1.98 -1.16 -1.29
CA PHE A 16 -0.73 -1.80 -0.94
C PHE A 16 -0.38 -1.53 0.52
N VAL A 17 -0.03 -2.59 1.25
CA VAL A 17 0.24 -2.51 2.69
C VAL A 17 1.62 -3.03 3.05
N LEU A 18 2.33 -2.24 3.85
CA LEU A 18 3.67 -2.51 4.35
C LEU A 18 3.74 -2.21 5.85
N GLY A 19 4.41 -3.08 6.62
CA GLY A 19 4.58 -2.96 8.07
C GLY A 19 3.71 -3.91 8.90
N ALA A 20 4.24 -4.44 10.01
CA ALA A 20 3.65 -5.56 10.75
C ALA A 20 2.19 -5.33 11.20
N ASN A 21 1.88 -4.16 11.79
CA ASN A 21 0.55 -3.90 12.33
C ASN A 21 -0.54 -3.78 11.25
N ILE A 22 -0.23 -3.14 10.12
CA ILE A 22 -1.22 -2.96 9.04
C ILE A 22 -1.44 -4.26 8.26
N LYS A 23 -0.42 -5.14 8.20
CA LYS A 23 -0.54 -6.48 7.59
C LYS A 23 -1.56 -7.35 8.31
N GLN A 24 -1.52 -7.38 9.64
CA GLN A 24 -2.50 -8.13 10.42
C GLN A 24 -3.93 -7.65 10.12
N ALA A 25 -4.12 -6.31 10.08
CA ALA A 25 -5.40 -5.73 9.71
C ALA A 25 -5.83 -6.10 8.27
N ALA A 26 -4.91 -6.13 7.32
CA ALA A 26 -5.17 -6.54 5.94
C ALA A 26 -5.59 -8.02 5.84
N GLN A 27 -4.88 -8.90 6.55
CA GLN A 27 -5.20 -10.33 6.61
C GLN A 27 -6.58 -10.60 7.20
N LEU A 28 -6.97 -9.86 8.24
CA LEU A 28 -8.30 -9.98 8.85
C LEU A 28 -9.41 -9.51 7.91
N LEU A 29 -9.17 -8.46 7.12
CA LEU A 29 -10.16 -7.96 6.15
C LEU A 29 -10.32 -8.89 4.95
N ASN A 30 -9.25 -9.58 4.54
CA ASN A 30 -9.24 -10.52 3.42
C ASN A 30 -9.91 -9.99 2.14
N ASP A 31 -9.73 -8.70 1.84
CA ASP A 31 -10.29 -8.05 0.65
C ASP A 31 -9.34 -8.22 -0.54
N PRO A 32 -9.82 -8.67 -1.71
CA PRO A 32 -8.98 -8.95 -2.88
C PRO A 32 -8.29 -7.71 -3.48
N ARG A 33 -8.69 -6.50 -3.07
CA ARG A 33 -8.02 -5.26 -3.48
C ARG A 33 -6.76 -4.97 -2.66
N ILE A 34 -6.56 -5.66 -1.52
CA ILE A 34 -5.45 -5.43 -0.61
C ILE A 34 -4.32 -6.42 -0.88
N GLU A 35 -3.11 -5.91 -1.07
CA GLU A 35 -1.92 -6.72 -1.29
C GLU A 35 -0.80 -6.36 -0.30
N ILE A 36 -0.15 -7.37 0.25
CA ILE A 36 0.80 -7.26 1.37
C ILE A 36 2.23 -7.39 0.88
N PHE A 37 3.07 -6.42 1.26
CA PHE A 37 4.49 -6.35 0.91
C PHE A 37 5.40 -6.41 2.13
N ASN A 38 6.58 -7.01 1.96
CA ASN A 38 7.54 -7.20 3.04
C ASN A 38 8.52 -6.04 3.20
N ASP A 39 8.78 -5.29 2.13
CA ASP A 39 9.78 -4.24 2.11
C ASP A 39 9.45 -3.21 1.02
N HIS A 40 10.09 -2.03 1.11
CA HIS A 40 9.82 -0.91 0.22
C HIS A 40 10.24 -1.19 -1.23
N GLN A 41 11.26 -2.03 -1.44
CA GLN A 41 11.82 -2.32 -2.76
C GLN A 41 10.89 -3.23 -3.55
N THR A 42 10.37 -4.29 -2.93
CA THR A 42 9.41 -5.20 -3.58
C THR A 42 8.11 -4.48 -3.91
N LEU A 43 7.63 -3.60 -3.02
CA LEU A 43 6.47 -2.75 -3.28
C LEU A 43 6.73 -1.78 -4.44
N ALA A 44 7.87 -1.10 -4.46
CA ALA A 44 8.20 -0.17 -5.53
C ALA A 44 8.30 -0.87 -6.91
N ARG A 45 8.82 -2.10 -6.96
CA ARG A 45 8.84 -2.90 -8.19
C ARG A 45 7.43 -3.21 -8.68
N ALA A 46 6.54 -3.66 -7.81
CA ALA A 46 5.15 -3.92 -8.17
C ALA A 46 4.43 -2.64 -8.64
N LEU A 47 4.70 -1.50 -8.00
CA LEU A 47 4.19 -0.20 -8.44
C LEU A 47 4.70 0.17 -9.84
N LYS A 48 5.99 -0.01 -10.13
CA LYS A 48 6.57 0.25 -11.47
C LYS A 48 5.90 -0.55 -12.58
N GLU A 49 5.56 -1.79 -12.31
CA GLU A 49 4.92 -2.68 -13.28
C GLU A 49 3.43 -2.35 -13.47
N LEU A 50 2.78 -1.85 -12.42
CA LEU A 50 1.35 -1.60 -12.41
C LEU A 50 0.97 -0.19 -12.89
N LEU A 51 1.70 0.82 -12.44
CA LEU A 51 1.35 2.23 -12.62
C LEU A 51 1.46 2.63 -14.09
N LYS A 52 0.46 3.36 -14.56
CA LYS A 52 0.42 3.95 -15.89
C LYS A 52 0.53 5.48 -15.78
N PRO A 53 0.90 6.15 -16.89
CA PRO A 53 0.69 7.59 -16.97
C PRO A 53 -0.75 7.94 -16.56
N ASP A 54 -0.91 9.01 -15.77
CA ASP A 54 -2.16 9.52 -15.21
C ASP A 54 -2.78 8.72 -14.03
N ASP A 55 -2.16 7.64 -13.57
CA ASP A 55 -2.59 7.00 -12.33
C ASP A 55 -2.29 7.89 -11.11
N LEU A 56 -3.24 7.95 -10.17
CA LEU A 56 -3.06 8.65 -8.90
C LEU A 56 -2.53 7.68 -7.83
N LEU A 57 -1.34 7.95 -7.29
CA LEU A 57 -0.77 7.22 -6.18
C LEU A 57 -0.86 8.04 -4.88
N PHE A 58 -1.55 7.50 -3.88
CA PHE A 58 -1.55 8.06 -2.52
C PHE A 58 -0.62 7.25 -1.61
N ILE A 59 0.41 7.89 -1.08
CA ILE A 59 1.38 7.27 -0.16
C ILE A 59 1.16 7.83 1.24
N LYS A 60 0.98 6.93 2.21
CA LYS A 60 0.83 7.30 3.63
C LYS A 60 1.50 6.30 4.54
N GLY A 61 2.20 6.80 5.56
CA GLY A 61 2.79 6.01 6.64
C GLY A 61 3.04 6.87 7.88
N SER A 62 3.32 6.22 9.00
CA SER A 62 3.91 6.92 10.14
C SER A 62 5.37 7.26 9.84
N ARG A 63 5.97 8.20 10.61
CA ARG A 63 7.38 8.58 10.45
C ARG A 63 8.33 7.37 10.49
N GLY A 64 8.07 6.40 11.38
CA GLY A 64 8.90 5.19 11.48
C GLY A 64 8.77 4.24 10.28
N ALA A 65 7.63 4.27 9.58
CA ALA A 65 7.42 3.44 8.39
C ALA A 65 8.24 3.91 7.18
N GLN A 66 8.68 5.18 7.18
CA GLN A 66 9.57 5.75 6.16
C GLN A 66 9.07 5.46 4.73
N MET A 67 7.78 5.70 4.49
CA MET A 67 7.14 5.34 3.22
C MET A 67 7.69 6.13 2.03
N GLU A 68 8.27 7.29 2.28
CA GLU A 68 9.04 8.07 1.32
C GLU A 68 10.17 7.26 0.66
N LYS A 69 10.70 6.22 1.33
CA LYS A 69 11.72 5.34 0.74
C LYS A 69 11.26 4.63 -0.52
N ILE A 70 9.96 4.42 -0.72
CA ILE A 70 9.43 3.83 -1.95
C ILE A 70 9.81 4.70 -3.15
N LEU A 71 9.77 6.02 -3.00
CA LEU A 71 10.06 6.96 -4.08
C LEU A 71 11.50 6.85 -4.59
N ASN A 72 12.43 6.40 -3.75
CA ASN A 72 13.83 6.17 -4.15
C ASN A 72 13.98 4.96 -5.09
N PHE A 73 12.96 4.11 -5.16
CA PHE A 73 12.93 2.90 -5.97
C PHE A 73 11.89 2.95 -7.08
N LEU A 74 11.09 4.01 -7.16
CA LEU A 74 10.23 4.32 -8.32
C LEU A 74 11.05 4.91 -9.48
#